data_AF-L0PFB4-F1
#
_entry.id   AF-L0PFB4-F1
#
_cell.length_a   1.000
_cell.length_b   1.000
_cell.length_c   1.000
_cell.angle_alpha   90.00
_cell.angle_beta   90.00
_cell.angle_gamma   90.00
#
_symmetry.space_group_name_H-M   'P 1'
#
loop_
_entity.id
_entity.type
_entity.pdbx_description
1 polymer ?
#
loop_
_entity_poly.entity_id
_entity_poly.type
_entity_poly.pdbx_seq_one_letter_code
_entity_poly.pdbx_strand_id
1 'polypeptide(L)'
;MAFIQRQRAMNFIVQWWDKLSCIILSDNICGLRFTFFDTLQSSNHIISLDGTVWAAAISPVHPFIAVVGADGTTTIVNFIKKTISKLRQPLSIRKIYQLSINYEDMSYLLVENFKPEKYQKVKSSPVIFPPEIGITVVSWNPTEKYGGWLASGSASGILRNEI
;
A
#
# COMPACT_ATOMS: atom_id res chain seq x y z
N MET A 1 -7.79 10.45 30.58
CA MET A 1 -6.39 10.55 30.14
C MET A 1 -6.14 9.47 29.10
N ALA A 2 -5.99 9.84 27.82
CA ALA A 2 -5.65 8.87 26.78
C ALA A 2 -4.14 8.58 26.86
N PHE A 3 -3.77 7.35 27.22
CA PHE A 3 -2.39 6.90 27.10
C PHE A 3 -2.04 6.84 25.60
N ILE A 4 -1.24 7.81 25.15
CA ILE A 4 -0.61 7.75 23.84
C ILE A 4 0.48 6.67 23.95
N GLN A 5 0.13 5.44 23.62
CA GLN A 5 1.10 4.35 23.52
C GLN A 5 2.02 4.66 22.34
N ARG A 6 3.19 5.22 22.66
CA ARG A 6 4.22 5.61 21.70
C ARG A 6 4.91 4.35 21.19
N GLN A 7 4.34 3.69 20.19
CA GLN A 7 5.04 2.62 19.48
C GLN A 7 6.12 3.25 18.59
N ARG A 8 7.38 2.90 18.86
CA ARG A 8 8.51 3.21 17.96
C ARG A 8 8.44 2.26 16.77
N ALA A 9 7.68 2.61 15.74
CA ALA A 9 7.77 1.95 14.44
C ALA A 9 8.97 2.55 13.68
N MET A 10 9.86 1.70 13.16
CA MET A 10 11.11 2.13 12.51
C MET A 10 10.93 2.59 11.05
N ASN A 11 9.78 2.27 10.43
CA ASN A 11 9.47 2.68 9.05
C ASN A 11 8.33 3.70 9.06
N PHE A 12 8.62 4.90 8.58
CA PHE A 12 7.63 5.94 8.35
C PHE A 12 7.44 6.13 6.86
N ILE A 13 6.22 5.82 6.39
CA ILE A 13 5.80 6.17 5.03
C ILE A 13 4.99 7.45 5.15
N VAL A 14 5.42 8.48 4.44
CA VAL A 14 4.74 9.77 4.35
C VAL A 14 4.61 10.13 2.88
N GLN A 15 3.38 10.34 2.42
CA GLN A 15 3.09 10.81 1.07
C GLN A 15 2.09 11.96 1.11
N TRP A 16 2.34 13.00 0.32
CA TRP A 16 1.44 14.14 0.16
C TRP A 16 0.68 14.02 -1.16
N TRP A 17 -0.58 14.47 -1.17
CA TRP A 17 -1.34 14.57 -2.39
C TRP A 17 -2.00 15.93 -2.54
N ASP A 18 -1.57 16.67 -3.56
CA ASP A 18 -1.96 18.06 -3.80
C ASP A 18 -3.47 18.20 -4.04
N LYS A 19 -4.08 17.27 -4.81
CA LYS A 19 -5.48 17.40 -5.27
C LYS A 19 -6.50 17.45 -4.14
N LEU A 20 -6.25 16.76 -3.04
CA LEU A 20 -7.13 16.77 -1.86
C LEU A 20 -6.46 17.36 -0.62
N SER A 21 -5.25 17.93 -0.76
CA SER A 21 -4.45 18.40 0.38
C SER A 21 -4.47 17.40 1.53
N CYS A 22 -4.10 16.14 1.21
CA CYS A 22 -4.14 15.04 2.18
C CYS A 22 -2.76 14.43 2.37
N ILE A 23 -2.47 14.05 3.61
CA ILE A 23 -1.27 13.33 4.00
C ILE A 23 -1.64 11.87 4.19
N ILE A 24 -0.84 10.98 3.61
CA ILE A 24 -0.91 9.54 3.83
C ILE A 24 0.26 9.16 4.72
N LEU A 25 -0.04 8.45 5.80
CA LEU A 25 0.88 8.12 6.88
C LEU A 25 0.79 6.63 7.20
N SER A 26 1.93 6.02 7.49
CA SER A 26 1.95 4.73 8.18
C SER A 26 1.40 4.87 9.60
N ASP A 27 0.42 4.04 9.93
CA ASP A 27 -0.16 3.96 11.28
C ASP A 27 0.61 2.97 12.15
N ASN A 28 0.69 1.75 11.65
CA ASN A 28 1.49 0.66 12.21
C ASN A 28 2.48 0.20 11.15
N ILE A 29 3.34 -0.75 11.50
CA ILE A 29 4.30 -1.35 10.58
C ILE A 29 3.60 -1.98 9.35
N CYS A 30 2.36 -2.45 9.50
CA CYS A 30 1.61 -3.13 8.43
C CYS A 30 0.54 -2.27 7.74
N GLY A 31 0.27 -1.04 8.20
CA GLY A 31 -0.95 -0.33 7.85
C GLY A 31 -0.76 1.12 7.46
N LEU A 32 -1.57 1.59 6.51
CA LEU A 32 -1.62 3.00 6.07
C LEU A 32 -2.94 3.65 6.46
N ARG A 33 -2.85 4.95 6.79
CA ARG A 33 -3.97 5.86 7.02
C ARG A 33 -3.79 7.12 6.20
N PHE A 34 -4.87 7.85 5.96
CA PHE A 34 -4.81 9.23 5.46
C PHE A 34 -5.55 10.18 6.39
N THR A 35 -5.12 11.44 6.34
CA THR A 35 -5.68 12.58 7.06
C THR A 35 -5.77 13.77 6.11
N PHE A 36 -6.90 14.48 6.11
CA PHE A 36 -7.00 15.77 5.42
C PHE A 36 -6.27 16.84 6.22
N PHE A 37 -5.58 17.73 5.50
CA PHE A 37 -4.83 18.83 6.12
C PHE A 37 -5.75 19.79 6.87
N ASP A 38 -6.98 20.01 6.40
CA ASP A 38 -7.91 20.93 7.09
C ASP A 38 -8.50 20.32 8.35
N THR A 39 -8.68 18.99 8.39
CA THR A 39 -9.44 18.33 9.45
C THR A 39 -8.54 17.85 10.60
N LEU A 40 -7.27 17.45 10.33
CA LEU A 40 -6.18 16.90 11.19
C LEU A 40 -6.51 15.93 12.35
N GLN A 41 -7.74 15.90 12.84
CA GLN A 41 -8.24 15.15 13.99
C GLN A 41 -8.85 13.82 13.58
N SER A 42 -9.26 13.65 12.32
CA SER A 42 -9.82 12.38 11.83
C SER A 42 -8.84 11.69 10.87
N SER A 43 -8.39 10.49 11.27
CA SER A 43 -7.57 9.62 10.42
C SER A 43 -8.38 8.43 9.95
N ASN A 44 -8.25 8.11 8.66
CA ASN A 44 -8.97 7.02 8.03
C ASN A 44 -8.01 5.95 7.54
N HIS A 45 -8.21 4.71 7.98
CA HIS A 45 -7.47 3.57 7.44
C HIS A 45 -7.74 3.35 5.95
N ILE A 46 -6.66 3.07 5.21
CA ILE A 46 -6.66 2.73 3.78
C ILE A 46 -6.55 1.22 3.58
N ILE A 47 -5.47 0.65 4.09
CA ILE A 47 -5.08 -0.74 3.87
C ILE A 47 -4.22 -1.23 5.04
N SER A 48 -4.24 -2.54 5.26
CA SER A 48 -3.23 -3.23 6.06
C SER A 48 -2.78 -4.46 5.27
N LEU A 49 -1.47 -4.65 5.17
CA LEU A 49 -0.86 -5.84 4.60
C LEU A 49 -0.64 -6.90 5.68
N ASP A 50 -0.35 -8.12 5.26
CA ASP A 50 0.03 -9.22 6.18
C ASP A 50 1.47 -9.03 6.68
N GLY A 51 2.34 -8.52 5.80
CA GLY A 51 3.71 -8.17 6.10
C GLY A 51 3.88 -6.70 6.47
N THR A 52 5.12 -6.31 6.74
CA THR A 52 5.48 -4.90 6.97
C THR A 52 5.37 -4.12 5.65
N VAL A 53 4.72 -2.96 5.67
CA VAL A 53 4.66 -2.05 4.51
C VAL A 53 6.03 -1.40 4.35
N TRP A 54 6.56 -1.41 3.14
CA TRP A 54 7.88 -0.87 2.82
C TRP A 54 7.80 0.43 2.04
N ALA A 55 6.92 0.50 1.05
CA ALA A 55 6.71 1.73 0.29
C ALA A 55 5.24 1.91 -0.10
N ALA A 56 4.90 3.17 -0.36
CA ALA A 56 3.64 3.52 -0.97
C ALA A 56 3.84 4.73 -1.89
N ALA A 57 3.11 4.74 -3.00
CA ALA A 57 3.14 5.83 -3.97
C ALA A 57 1.72 6.22 -4.34
N ILE A 58 1.45 7.52 -4.27
CA ILE A 58 0.20 8.10 -4.76
C ILE A 58 0.39 8.57 -6.19
N SER A 59 -0.61 8.35 -7.04
CA SER A 59 -0.58 8.89 -8.38
C SER A 59 -0.90 10.38 -8.38
N PRO A 60 -0.14 11.22 -9.11
CA PRO A 60 -0.47 12.63 -9.24
C PRO A 60 -1.73 12.85 -10.08
N VAL A 61 -2.09 11.91 -10.96
CA VAL A 61 -3.19 12.09 -11.91
C VAL A 61 -4.53 11.53 -11.41
N HIS A 62 -4.53 10.46 -10.60
CA HIS A 62 -5.74 9.74 -10.19
C HIS A 62 -5.72 9.32 -8.71
N PRO A 63 -6.88 9.06 -8.07
CA PRO A 63 -7.00 8.85 -6.63
C PRO A 63 -6.57 7.47 -6.12
N PHE A 64 -5.71 6.79 -6.86
CA PHE A 64 -5.19 5.48 -6.48
C PHE A 64 -3.83 5.63 -5.80
N ILE A 65 -3.67 4.88 -4.71
CA ILE A 65 -2.41 4.65 -4.04
C ILE A 65 -1.97 3.21 -4.31
N ALA A 66 -0.70 3.04 -4.65
CA ALA A 66 -0.05 1.75 -4.70
C ALA A 66 0.70 1.53 -3.38
N VAL A 67 0.61 0.31 -2.84
CA VAL A 67 1.17 -0.06 -1.55
C VAL A 67 1.85 -1.41 -1.69
N VAL A 68 3.10 -1.47 -1.19
CA VAL A 68 3.97 -2.63 -1.31
C VAL A 68 4.61 -2.99 0.03
N GLY A 69 4.94 -4.25 0.23
CA GLY A 69 5.48 -4.72 1.50
C GLY A 69 6.33 -5.98 1.40
N ALA A 70 6.72 -6.45 2.59
CA ALA A 70 7.54 -7.65 2.78
C ALA A 70 6.85 -8.94 2.30
N ASP A 71 5.53 -8.95 2.20
CA ASP A 71 4.73 -10.09 1.73
C ASP A 71 4.88 -10.37 0.22
N GLY A 72 5.66 -9.54 -0.47
CA GLY A 72 5.87 -9.61 -1.91
C GLY A 72 4.67 -9.11 -2.71
N THR A 73 3.70 -8.47 -2.07
CA THR A 73 2.48 -8.02 -2.75
C THR A 73 2.61 -6.59 -3.26
N THR A 74 2.01 -6.35 -4.42
CA THR A 74 1.72 -4.99 -4.90
C THR A 74 0.22 -4.81 -4.98
N THR A 75 -0.29 -3.88 -4.19
CA THR A 75 -1.72 -3.62 -4.03
C THR A 75 -2.05 -2.19 -4.42
N ILE A 76 -3.23 -1.98 -5.00
CA ILE A 76 -3.77 -0.68 -5.35
C ILE A 76 -5.10 -0.47 -4.63
N VAL A 77 -5.30 0.74 -4.10
CA VAL A 77 -6.54 1.15 -3.44
C VAL A 77 -6.96 2.54 -3.90
N ASN A 78 -8.25 2.75 -4.16
CA ASN A 78 -8.84 4.08 -4.27
C ASN A 78 -9.42 4.50 -2.91
N PHE A 79 -8.71 5.37 -2.19
CA PHE A 79 -9.06 5.75 -0.83
C PHE A 79 -10.12 6.87 -0.74
N ILE A 80 -10.39 7.58 -1.84
CA ILE A 80 -11.41 8.65 -1.89
C ILE A 80 -12.81 8.10 -1.63
N LYS A 81 -13.11 6.87 -2.09
CA LYS A 81 -14.45 6.29 -1.95
C LYS A 81 -14.96 6.32 -0.52
N LYS A 82 -14.07 6.22 0.47
CA LYS A 82 -14.42 6.30 1.90
C LYS A 82 -14.79 7.70 2.37
N THR A 83 -14.24 8.74 1.74
CA THR A 83 -14.46 10.14 2.11
C THR A 83 -15.71 10.72 1.46
N ILE A 84 -15.87 10.52 0.15
CA ILE A 84 -16.88 11.23 -0.64
C ILE A 84 -18.20 10.44 -0.72
N SER A 85 -18.15 9.11 -0.63
CA SER A 85 -19.36 8.30 -0.75
C SER A 85 -20.24 8.41 0.49
N LYS A 86 -21.49 8.83 0.29
CA LYS A 86 -22.54 8.80 1.34
C LYS A 86 -22.81 7.38 1.84
N LEU A 87 -22.65 6.39 0.97
CA LEU A 87 -22.58 5.00 1.40
C LEU A 87 -21.15 4.73 1.88
N ARG A 88 -20.96 4.51 3.19
CA ARG A 88 -19.70 4.04 3.79
C ARG A 88 -19.38 2.60 3.34
N GLN A 89 -19.20 2.42 2.04
CA GLN A 89 -18.82 1.14 1.48
C GLN A 89 -17.39 0.82 1.91
N PRO A 90 -17.09 -0.45 2.24
CA PRO A 90 -15.72 -0.86 2.51
C PRO A 90 -14.87 -0.60 1.27
N LEU A 91 -13.64 -0.12 1.49
CA LEU A 91 -12.68 0.10 0.41
C LEU A 91 -12.44 -1.22 -0.33
N SER A 92 -12.41 -1.16 -1.66
CA SER A 92 -12.02 -2.29 -2.48
C SER A 92 -10.51 -2.24 -2.69
N ILE A 93 -9.84 -3.29 -2.24
CA ILE A 93 -8.41 -3.50 -2.38
C ILE A 93 -8.21 -4.43 -3.56
N ARG A 94 -7.33 -4.04 -4.48
CA ARG A 94 -6.94 -4.87 -5.61
C ARG A 94 -5.47 -5.21 -5.50
N LYS A 95 -5.16 -6.49 -5.26
CA LYS A 95 -3.80 -7.01 -5.40
C LYS A 95 -3.51 -7.21 -6.89
N ILE A 96 -2.48 -6.55 -7.41
CA ILE A 96 -2.06 -6.71 -8.81
C ILE A 96 -1.35 -8.05 -8.94
N TYR A 97 -0.34 -8.23 -8.11
CA TYR A 97 0.49 -9.41 -8.12
C TYR A 97 1.12 -9.68 -6.75
N GLN A 98 1.65 -10.88 -6.60
CA GLN A 98 2.46 -11.29 -5.47
C GLN A 98 3.67 -12.07 -5.96
N LEU A 99 4.85 -11.66 -5.50
CA LEU A 99 6.08 -12.40 -5.72
C LEU A 99 6.21 -13.49 -4.64
N SER A 100 6.45 -14.72 -5.07
CA SER A 100 6.80 -15.83 -4.20
C SER A 100 8.07 -16.51 -4.68
N ILE A 101 8.69 -17.30 -3.81
CA ILE A 101 9.90 -18.05 -4.11
C ILE A 101 9.63 -19.52 -3.87
N ASN A 102 9.98 -20.37 -4.84
CA ASN A 102 10.08 -21.81 -4.63
C ASN A 102 11.53 -22.14 -4.27
N TYR A 103 11.75 -22.65 -3.06
CA TYR A 103 13.08 -23.02 -2.59
C TYR A 103 13.59 -24.33 -3.18
N GLU A 104 12.69 -25.20 -3.65
CA GLU A 104 13.09 -26.49 -4.26
C GLU A 104 13.75 -26.25 -5.62
N ASP A 105 13.12 -25.43 -6.47
CA ASP A 105 13.61 -25.10 -7.82
C ASP A 105 14.48 -23.85 -7.86
N MET A 106 14.63 -23.14 -6.72
CA MET A 106 15.26 -21.81 -6.63
C MET A 106 14.68 -20.80 -7.64
N SER A 107 13.38 -20.90 -7.92
CA SER A 107 12.68 -20.08 -8.92
C SER A 107 11.75 -19.07 -8.28
N TYR A 108 11.68 -17.86 -8.84
CA TYR A 108 10.66 -16.88 -8.49
C TYR A 108 9.36 -17.14 -9.23
N LEU A 109 8.25 -17.09 -8.50
CA LEU A 109 6.90 -17.24 -9.03
C LEU A 109 6.17 -15.90 -8.90
N LEU A 110 5.58 -15.47 -10.01
CA LEU A 110 4.77 -14.27 -10.08
C LEU A 110 3.30 -14.68 -10.11
N VAL A 111 2.61 -14.50 -8.99
CA VAL A 111 1.19 -14.83 -8.88
C VAL A 111 0.36 -13.61 -9.26
N GLU A 112 -0.62 -13.78 -10.13
CA GLU A 112 -1.47 -12.72 -10.67
C GLU A 112 -2.96 -13.10 -10.59
N ASN A 113 -3.83 -12.23 -11.10
CA ASN A 113 -5.27 -12.47 -11.24
C ASN A 113 -6.01 -12.67 -9.91
N PHE A 114 -5.63 -11.90 -8.90
CA PHE A 114 -6.35 -11.87 -7.63
C PHE A 114 -7.74 -11.26 -7.77
N LYS A 115 -8.70 -11.82 -7.04
CA LYS A 115 -10.04 -11.23 -6.91
C LYS A 115 -9.96 -9.98 -6.03
N PRO A 116 -10.73 -8.93 -6.33
CA PRO A 116 -10.80 -7.76 -5.46
C PRO A 116 -11.31 -8.14 -4.07
N GLU A 117 -10.61 -7.67 -3.05
CA GLU A 117 -10.96 -7.89 -1.65
C GLU A 117 -11.58 -6.63 -1.05
N LYS A 118 -12.35 -6.80 0.02
CA LYS A 118 -12.82 -5.68 0.83
C LYS A 118 -11.80 -5.41 1.92
N TYR A 119 -11.62 -4.15 2.29
CA TYR A 119 -10.76 -3.78 3.41
C TYR A 119 -11.14 -4.55 4.68
N GLN A 120 -10.17 -5.26 5.22
CA GLN A 120 -10.23 -5.91 6.52
C GLN A 120 -9.12 -5.34 7.39
N LYS A 121 -9.42 -5.13 8.67
CA LYS A 121 -8.42 -4.67 9.62
C LYS A 121 -7.53 -5.87 10.00
N VAL A 122 -6.31 -5.91 9.49
CA VAL A 122 -5.34 -6.98 9.82
C VAL A 122 -4.87 -6.83 11.27
N LYS A 123 -4.52 -7.96 11.89
CA LYS A 123 -4.02 -8.05 13.26
C LYS A 123 -2.70 -7.28 13.39
N SER A 124 -2.40 -6.79 14.60
CA SER A 124 -1.26 -5.91 14.87
C SER A 124 0.13 -6.56 14.73
N SER A 125 0.20 -7.88 14.56
CA SER A 125 1.46 -8.63 14.48
C SER A 125 1.79 -8.96 13.02
N PRO A 126 2.86 -8.38 12.44
CA PRO A 126 3.28 -8.70 11.09
C PRO A 126 3.68 -10.18 10.98
N VAL A 127 3.29 -10.82 9.88
CA VAL A 127 3.89 -12.09 9.46
C VAL A 127 5.27 -11.79 8.88
N ILE A 128 6.26 -12.61 9.26
CA ILE A 128 7.61 -12.52 8.70
C ILE A 128 7.64 -13.30 7.39
N PHE A 129 8.05 -12.63 6.33
CA PHE A 129 8.20 -13.21 5.00
C PHE A 129 9.67 -13.29 4.62
N PRO A 130 10.05 -14.18 3.68
CA PRO A 130 11.38 -14.20 3.12
C PRO A 130 11.80 -12.83 2.57
N PRO A 131 13.03 -12.36 2.87
CA PRO A 131 13.45 -11.03 2.43
C PRO A 131 13.52 -10.92 0.90
N GLU A 132 13.77 -12.01 0.18
CA GLU A 132 13.97 -12.03 -1.28
C GLU A 132 12.71 -11.66 -2.07
N ILE A 133 11.53 -11.92 -1.52
CA ILE A 133 10.25 -11.66 -2.19
C ILE A 133 9.72 -10.26 -1.93
N GLY A 134 10.23 -9.57 -0.91
CA GLY A 134 9.68 -8.28 -0.49
C GLY A 134 9.82 -7.21 -1.56
N ILE A 135 8.75 -6.43 -1.77
CA ILE A 135 8.72 -5.32 -2.73
C ILE A 135 9.06 -4.03 -1.98
N THR A 136 10.21 -3.45 -2.30
CA THR A 136 10.84 -2.35 -1.55
C THR A 136 10.46 -0.98 -2.07
N VAL A 137 10.14 -0.87 -3.35
CA VAL A 137 9.87 0.40 -4.01
C VAL A 137 8.69 0.29 -4.97
N VAL A 138 7.96 1.38 -5.11
CA VAL A 138 6.85 1.50 -6.05
C VAL A 138 6.72 2.96 -6.50
N SER A 139 6.36 3.18 -7.77
CA SER A 139 6.16 4.51 -8.32
C SER A 139 5.16 4.51 -9.47
N TRP A 140 4.31 5.54 -9.52
CA TRP A 140 3.41 5.79 -10.63
C TRP A 140 4.09 6.64 -11.70
N ASN A 141 3.71 6.44 -12.97
CA ASN A 141 4.08 7.39 -14.00
C ASN A 141 3.34 8.73 -13.77
N PRO A 142 4.06 9.87 -13.70
CA PRO A 142 3.44 11.14 -13.36
C PRO A 142 2.68 11.80 -14.53
N THR A 143 2.85 11.30 -15.76
CA THR A 143 2.25 11.91 -16.95
C THR A 143 0.78 11.54 -17.11
N GLU A 144 -0.07 12.48 -17.56
CA GLU A 144 -1.50 12.22 -17.75
C GLU A 144 -1.78 11.10 -18.76
N LYS A 145 -1.00 11.06 -19.85
CA LYS A 145 -1.16 10.06 -20.92
C LYS A 145 -0.89 8.63 -20.45
N TYR A 146 0.06 8.45 -19.54
CA TYR A 146 0.52 7.15 -19.09
C TYR A 146 0.31 6.95 -17.58
N GLY A 147 -0.57 7.73 -16.97
CA GLY A 147 -0.66 7.81 -15.52
C GLY A 147 -1.17 6.54 -14.83
N GLY A 148 -1.69 5.59 -15.62
CA GLY A 148 -2.03 4.25 -15.15
C GLY A 148 -0.83 3.30 -15.04
N TRP A 149 0.34 3.68 -15.53
CA TRP A 149 1.54 2.84 -15.46
C TRP A 149 2.14 2.84 -14.06
N LEU A 150 2.53 1.66 -13.59
CA LEU A 150 3.07 1.43 -12.26
C LEU A 150 4.36 0.61 -12.33
N ALA A 151 5.44 1.14 -11.79
CA ALA A 151 6.68 0.40 -11.61
C ALA A 151 6.83 -0.04 -10.15
N SER A 152 7.31 -1.26 -9.93
CA SER A 152 7.62 -1.81 -8.62
C SER A 152 8.92 -2.63 -8.66
N GLY A 153 9.70 -2.56 -7.58
CA GLY A 153 11.00 -3.23 -7.46
C GLY A 153 11.08 -4.10 -6.21
N SER A 154 11.57 -5.33 -6.36
CA SER A 154 11.82 -6.27 -5.27
C SER A 154 13.22 -6.13 -4.66
N ALA A 155 13.38 -6.64 -3.44
CA ALA A 155 14.67 -6.78 -2.78
C ALA A 155 15.64 -7.73 -3.53
N SER A 156 15.11 -8.66 -4.32
CA SER A 156 15.88 -9.56 -5.20
C SER A 156 16.35 -8.90 -6.51
N GLY A 157 16.05 -7.62 -6.73
CA GLY A 157 16.44 -6.90 -7.94
C GLY A 157 15.52 -7.11 -9.13
N ILE A 158 14.35 -7.74 -8.92
CA ILE A 158 13.33 -7.91 -9.95
C ILE A 158 12.52 -6.61 -10.05
N LEU A 159 12.47 -6.04 -11.25
CA LEU A 159 11.63 -4.88 -11.55
C LEU A 159 10.45 -5.31 -12.42
N ARG A 160 9.26 -4.88 -12.04
CA ARG A 160 8.03 -5.05 -12.83
C ARG A 160 7.47 -3.69 -13.22
N ASN A 161 6.94 -3.63 -14.44
CA ASN A 161 6.19 -2.50 -14.94
C ASN A 161 4.78 -2.98 -15.36
N GLU A 162 3.76 -2.37 -14.80
CA GLU A 162 2.34 -2.58 -15.14
C GLU A 162 1.89 -1.46 -16.09
N ILE A 163 1.22 -1.82 -17.19
CA ILE A 163 0.86 -0.92 -18.30
C ILE A 163 -0.65 -0.88 -18.50
#